data_AF-A0A5C5SVG0-F1
#
_entry.id   AF-A0A5C5SVG0-F1
#
_cell.length_a   1.000
_cell.length_b   1.000
_cell.length_c   1.000
_cell.angle_alpha   90.00
_cell.angle_beta   90.00
_cell.angle_gamma   90.00
#
_symmetry.space_group_name_H-M   'P 1'
#
loop_
_entity.id
_entity.type
_entity.pdbx_description
1 polymer ?
#
loop_
_entity_poly.entity_id
_entity_poly.type
_entity_poly.pdbx_seq_one_letter_code
_entity_poly.pdbx_strand_id
1 'polypeptide(L)'
;MDLAFHNFTINPVGLAGTAARQYIAQVHEHLRWIHRTTSGRILLNVIRRPTFPVEIRPYAGADCNAMGGGEFKTPGNLSGFVEYSPGTFSRHGACSALPAGQDRGRIWDEILFHELVHVFRNATRKWDAATPLSFAMRHYNNNEEFIAVLCTNIYVSDRTNRIKSGLRKGHIDYSAMDPLDATRFGLFLSSRNAFALVKKFCDDNPIFTKALSDKLPDIVYNPIADYYRYPKFCEALSVFGAMKDRMALSKSLTSLGVPKPFVDWIVSAVM
;
A
#
# COMPACT_ATOMS: atom_id res chain seq x y z
N MET A 1 17.04 -12.88 3.21
CA MET A 1 17.10 -12.06 2.00
C MET A 1 18.52 -11.53 1.90
N ASP A 2 19.14 -11.73 0.75
CA ASP A 2 20.45 -11.15 0.44
C ASP A 2 20.25 -9.68 0.01
N LEU A 3 20.86 -8.75 0.75
CA LEU A 3 20.74 -7.32 0.49
C LEU A 3 21.50 -6.91 -0.78
N ALA A 4 22.66 -7.50 -1.03
CA ALA A 4 23.47 -7.22 -2.21
C ALA A 4 22.72 -7.61 -3.48
N PHE A 5 22.06 -8.77 -3.46
CA PHE A 5 21.21 -9.22 -4.57
C PHE A 5 20.07 -8.26 -4.91
N HIS A 6 19.58 -7.47 -3.93
CA HIS A 6 18.50 -6.50 -4.15
C HIS A 6 18.98 -5.07 -4.36
N ASN A 7 20.30 -4.81 -4.30
CA ASN A 7 20.90 -3.48 -4.33
C ASN A 7 20.47 -2.58 -3.15
N PHE A 8 20.35 -3.19 -1.96
CA PHE A 8 20.00 -2.51 -0.72
C PHE A 8 21.24 -2.29 0.15
N THR A 9 21.35 -1.10 0.72
CA THR A 9 22.34 -0.75 1.74
C THR A 9 21.63 -0.26 2.98
N ILE A 10 21.99 -0.80 4.15
CA ILE A 10 21.51 -0.29 5.44
C ILE A 10 22.61 0.61 6.02
N ASN A 11 22.37 1.92 6.05
CA ASN A 11 23.33 2.91 6.51
C ASN A 11 22.93 3.42 7.91
N PRO A 12 23.62 3.04 9.00
CA PRO A 12 23.29 3.46 10.36
C PRO A 12 23.79 4.89 10.66
N VAL A 13 23.65 5.83 9.72
CA VAL A 13 24.19 7.18 9.85
C VAL A 13 23.71 7.85 11.14
N GLY A 14 24.63 8.51 11.86
CA GLY A 14 24.37 9.10 13.17
C GLY A 14 24.39 8.12 14.35
N LEU A 15 24.53 6.80 14.12
CA LEU A 15 24.67 5.79 15.15
C LEU A 15 26.09 5.21 15.18
N ALA A 16 26.53 4.75 16.35
CA ALA A 16 27.83 4.10 16.52
C ALA A 16 27.74 2.85 17.41
N GLY A 17 28.78 2.02 17.37
CA GLY A 17 28.96 0.87 18.27
C GLY A 17 27.76 -0.10 18.27
N THR A 18 27.22 -0.36 19.46
CA THR A 18 26.10 -1.30 19.64
C THR A 18 24.80 -0.82 18.99
N ALA A 19 24.51 0.48 19.05
CA ALA A 19 23.29 1.04 18.46
C ALA A 19 23.27 0.87 16.93
N ALA A 20 24.40 1.14 16.26
CA ALA A 20 24.52 0.93 14.81
C ALA A 20 24.31 -0.54 14.42
N ARG A 21 24.90 -1.49 15.16
CA ARG A 21 24.71 -2.93 14.92
C ARG A 21 23.26 -3.37 15.14
N GLN A 22 22.61 -2.89 16.20
CA GLN A 22 21.20 -3.19 16.49
C GLN A 22 20.28 -2.68 15.38
N TYR A 23 20.49 -1.43 14.94
CA TYR A 23 19.75 -0.86 13.82
C TYR A 23 19.86 -1.72 12.55
N ILE A 24 21.09 -2.07 12.15
CA ILE A 24 21.32 -2.91 10.96
C ILE A 24 20.61 -4.26 11.10
N ALA A 25 20.75 -4.91 12.25
CA ALA A 25 20.15 -6.22 12.51
C ALA A 25 18.62 -6.16 12.43
N GLN A 26 17.99 -5.15 13.05
CA GLN A 26 16.54 -4.97 13.06
C GLN A 26 15.99 -4.66 11.66
N VAL A 27 16.59 -3.70 10.95
CA VAL A 27 16.15 -3.39 9.56
C VAL A 27 16.30 -4.62 8.66
N HIS A 28 17.40 -5.36 8.79
CA HIS A 28 17.58 -6.58 8.01
C HIS A 28 16.56 -7.65 8.36
N GLU A 29 16.23 -7.83 9.63
CA GLU A 29 15.16 -8.72 10.08
C GLU A 29 13.80 -8.31 9.49
N HIS A 30 13.45 -7.03 9.53
CA HIS A 30 12.17 -6.53 9.01
C HIS A 30 12.05 -6.76 7.50
N LEU A 31 13.13 -6.53 6.74
CA LEU A 31 13.19 -6.89 5.31
C LEU A 31 13.00 -8.39 5.07
N ARG A 32 13.56 -9.26 5.95
CA ARG A 32 13.34 -10.71 5.84
C ARG A 32 11.88 -11.08 6.10
N TRP A 33 11.21 -10.43 7.04
CA TRP A 33 9.79 -10.62 7.29
C TRP A 33 8.95 -10.25 6.07
N ILE A 34 9.19 -9.07 5.48
CA ILE A 34 8.56 -8.66 4.22
C ILE A 34 8.81 -9.70 3.13
N HIS A 35 10.07 -10.12 2.92
CA HIS A 35 10.45 -11.10 1.90
C HIS A 35 9.81 -12.51 2.10
N ARG A 36 9.36 -12.85 3.31
CA ARG A 36 8.63 -14.12 3.53
C ARG A 36 7.22 -14.09 2.96
N THR A 37 6.65 -12.91 2.75
CA THR A 37 5.31 -12.75 2.17
C THR A 37 5.32 -12.82 0.65
N THR A 38 4.18 -13.10 0.04
CA THR A 38 4.05 -13.19 -1.42
C THR A 38 4.10 -11.79 -2.04
N SER A 39 3.33 -10.85 -1.50
CA SER A 39 3.33 -9.43 -1.85
C SER A 39 4.71 -8.78 -1.66
N GLY A 40 5.40 -9.06 -0.56
CA GLY A 40 6.75 -8.57 -0.30
C GLY A 40 7.78 -9.07 -1.31
N ARG A 41 7.76 -10.36 -1.69
CA ARG A 41 8.63 -10.84 -2.78
C ARG A 41 8.34 -10.15 -4.10
N ILE A 42 7.07 -9.94 -4.43
CA ILE A 42 6.67 -9.25 -5.67
C ILE A 42 7.24 -7.83 -5.68
N LEU A 43 7.08 -7.07 -4.57
CA LEU A 43 7.59 -5.71 -4.43
C LEU A 43 9.12 -5.64 -4.52
N LEU A 44 9.82 -6.45 -3.71
CA LEU A 44 11.28 -6.43 -3.66
C LEU A 44 11.91 -6.83 -5.01
N ASN A 45 11.28 -7.75 -5.76
CA ASN A 45 11.76 -8.14 -7.08
C ASN A 45 11.62 -7.04 -8.14
N VAL A 46 10.61 -6.17 -8.05
CA VAL A 46 10.44 -5.06 -9.03
C VAL A 46 11.27 -3.82 -8.68
N ILE A 47 11.64 -3.66 -7.40
CA ILE A 47 12.62 -2.67 -6.95
C ILE A 47 14.02 -3.08 -7.39
N ARG A 48 14.36 -4.37 -7.29
CA ARG A 48 15.68 -4.93 -7.62
C ARG A 48 16.10 -4.54 -9.04
N ARG A 49 16.96 -3.54 -9.13
CA ARG A 49 17.55 -3.04 -10.39
C ARG A 49 19.02 -2.70 -10.13
N PRO A 50 19.96 -3.20 -10.96
CA PRO A 50 21.38 -2.89 -10.79
C PRO A 50 21.70 -1.39 -10.80
N THR A 51 20.92 -0.61 -11.56
CA THR A 51 21.10 0.83 -11.74
C THR A 51 20.27 1.70 -10.79
N PHE A 52 19.64 1.10 -9.77
CA PHE A 52 18.82 1.82 -8.79
C PHE A 52 19.14 1.33 -7.38
N PRO A 53 20.19 1.87 -6.75
CA PRO A 53 20.53 1.51 -5.37
C PRO A 53 19.47 2.06 -4.42
N VAL A 54 19.20 1.31 -3.35
CA VAL A 54 18.27 1.70 -2.28
C VAL A 54 19.02 1.80 -0.96
N GLU A 55 18.97 2.95 -0.31
CA GLU A 55 19.53 3.16 1.02
C GLU A 55 18.43 3.17 2.08
N ILE A 56 18.61 2.43 3.17
CA ILE A 56 17.76 2.53 4.37
C ILE A 56 18.58 3.13 5.51
N ARG A 57 18.15 4.30 6.00
CA ARG A 57 18.84 5.09 7.04
C ARG A 57 17.91 5.45 8.20
N PRO A 58 18.44 5.74 9.41
CA PRO A 58 17.62 6.20 10.52
C PRO A 58 16.77 7.42 10.15
N TYR A 59 15.55 7.48 10.67
CA TYR A 59 14.71 8.65 10.55
C TYR A 59 15.17 9.69 11.56
N ALA A 60 15.47 10.90 11.09
CA ALA A 60 16.04 11.95 11.94
C ALA A 60 14.99 12.69 12.78
N GLY A 61 13.70 12.58 12.42
CA GLY A 61 12.61 13.18 13.16
C GLY A 61 12.36 12.50 14.51
N ALA A 62 11.85 13.27 15.47
CA ALA A 62 11.46 12.78 16.79
C ALA A 62 9.97 12.38 16.87
N ASP A 63 9.21 12.64 15.80
CA ASP A 63 7.81 12.25 15.64
C ASP A 63 7.69 10.77 15.25
N CYS A 64 6.46 10.26 15.31
CA CYS A 64 6.20 8.92 14.81
C CYS A 64 6.02 8.95 13.29
N ASN A 65 7.13 8.75 12.57
CA ASN A 65 7.10 8.79 11.12
C ASN A 65 8.21 7.95 10.49
N ALA A 66 8.08 7.73 9.18
CA ALA A 66 9.07 7.19 8.28
C ALA A 66 8.92 7.89 6.92
N MET A 67 9.90 7.77 6.03
CA MET A 67 9.82 8.39 4.71
C MET A 67 10.51 7.53 3.66
N GLY A 68 9.83 7.21 2.58
CA GLY A 68 10.37 6.52 1.42
C GLY A 68 10.25 7.37 0.17
N GLY A 69 11.17 7.18 -0.77
CA GLY A 69 11.12 7.89 -2.03
C GLY A 69 12.34 7.72 -2.91
N GLY A 70 12.59 8.72 -3.75
CA GLY A 70 13.76 8.82 -4.61
C GLY A 70 14.55 10.09 -4.32
N GLU A 71 15.87 10.00 -4.39
CA GLU A 71 16.79 11.13 -4.26
C GLU A 71 17.88 11.08 -5.33
N PHE A 72 18.30 12.24 -5.82
CA PHE A 72 19.44 12.36 -6.74
C PHE A 72 20.72 12.55 -5.93
N LYS A 73 21.56 11.52 -5.85
CA LYS A 73 22.86 11.62 -5.16
C LYS A 73 23.90 12.41 -5.96
N THR A 74 23.79 12.34 -7.29
CA THR A 74 24.53 13.15 -8.25
C THR A 74 23.60 13.50 -9.41
N PRO A 75 23.92 14.53 -10.23
CA PRO A 75 23.12 14.85 -11.42
C PRO A 75 22.86 13.61 -12.28
N GLY A 76 21.59 13.32 -12.56
CA GLY A 76 21.16 12.18 -13.38
C GLY A 76 21.17 10.80 -12.69
N ASN A 77 21.66 10.68 -11.45
CA ASN A 77 21.72 9.41 -10.73
C ASN A 77 20.64 9.36 -9.64
N LEU A 78 19.44 8.92 -10.04
CA LEU A 78 18.31 8.69 -9.13
C LEU A 78 18.52 7.39 -8.35
N SER A 79 18.43 7.47 -7.03
CA SER A 79 18.47 6.34 -6.11
C SER A 79 17.23 6.32 -5.24
N GLY A 80 16.92 5.17 -4.64
CA GLY A 80 15.86 5.05 -3.64
C GLY A 80 16.38 5.32 -2.24
N PHE A 81 15.54 5.85 -1.37
CA PHE A 81 15.84 5.93 0.05
C PHE A 81 14.63 5.54 0.90
N VAL A 82 14.91 5.06 2.12
CA VAL A 82 13.95 4.92 3.20
C VAL A 82 14.58 5.45 4.49
N GLU A 83 13.99 6.49 5.07
CA GLU A 83 14.27 6.97 6.41
C GLU A 83 13.33 6.28 7.39
N TYR A 84 13.87 5.38 8.19
CA TYR A 84 13.09 4.47 9.01
C TYR A 84 13.86 4.09 10.27
N SER A 85 13.16 4.00 11.40
CA SER A 85 13.75 3.63 12.68
C SER A 85 12.93 2.54 13.35
N PRO A 86 13.39 1.28 13.37
CA PRO A 86 12.68 0.15 13.95
C PRO A 86 12.14 0.42 15.37
N GLY A 87 12.96 1.08 16.21
CA GLY A 87 12.61 1.40 17.59
C GLY A 87 11.38 2.30 17.72
N THR A 88 11.16 3.21 16.76
CA THR A 88 10.04 4.16 16.72
C THR A 88 8.70 3.44 16.70
N PHE A 89 8.60 2.33 15.97
CA PHE A 89 7.39 1.52 15.80
C PHE A 89 7.29 0.31 16.73
N SER A 90 8.19 0.22 17.72
CA SER A 90 8.13 -0.81 18.75
C SER A 90 7.08 -0.49 19.81
N ARG A 91 6.74 -1.48 20.65
CA ARG A 91 5.80 -1.32 21.79
C ARG A 91 6.20 -0.20 22.77
N HIS A 92 7.47 0.19 22.79
CA HIS A 92 8.01 1.24 23.66
C HIS A 92 8.54 2.45 22.87
N GLY A 93 8.28 2.51 21.57
CA GLY A 93 8.72 3.61 20.70
C GLY A 93 7.81 4.84 20.76
N ALA A 94 8.21 5.90 20.06
CA ALA A 94 7.41 7.14 19.97
C ALA A 94 6.00 6.91 19.38
N CYS A 95 5.81 5.84 18.61
CA CYS A 95 4.50 5.47 18.06
C CYS A 95 3.60 4.69 19.00
N SER A 96 4.07 4.30 20.20
CA SER A 96 3.32 3.41 21.10
C SER A 96 2.14 4.07 21.82
N ALA A 97 2.08 5.40 21.85
CA ALA A 97 1.15 6.18 22.66
C ALA A 97 -0.20 6.54 21.98
N LEU A 98 -0.56 5.84 20.90
CA LEU A 98 -1.74 6.20 20.11
C LEU A 98 -3.06 5.77 20.75
N PRO A 99 -4.18 6.45 20.40
CA PRO A 99 -5.51 5.98 20.73
C PRO A 99 -5.77 4.57 20.20
N ALA A 100 -6.56 3.80 20.96
CA ALA A 100 -7.03 2.49 20.51
C ALA A 100 -7.77 2.63 19.15
N GLY A 101 -7.38 1.79 18.18
CA GLY A 101 -7.97 1.80 16.83
C GLY A 101 -7.24 2.68 15.79
N GLN A 102 -6.20 3.42 16.19
CA GLN A 102 -5.30 4.16 15.28
C GLN A 102 -3.95 3.46 15.08
N ASP A 103 -3.98 2.13 15.04
CA ASP A 103 -2.82 1.25 14.99
C ASP A 103 -2.70 0.44 13.69
N ARG A 104 -3.57 0.71 12.70
CA ARG A 104 -3.65 -0.09 11.47
C ARG A 104 -2.61 0.33 10.44
N GLY A 105 -1.97 -0.66 9.82
CA GLY A 105 -0.84 -0.45 8.92
C GLY A 105 0.43 0.10 9.59
N ARG A 106 0.59 -0.04 10.92
CA ARG A 106 1.60 0.70 11.69
C ARG A 106 2.64 -0.15 12.41
N ILE A 107 2.55 -1.48 12.34
CA ILE A 107 3.66 -2.31 12.82
C ILE A 107 4.86 -2.15 11.89
N TRP A 108 6.03 -2.47 12.43
CA TRP A 108 7.32 -2.11 11.85
C TRP A 108 7.52 -2.56 10.40
N ASP A 109 7.01 -3.73 9.99
CA ASP A 109 7.08 -4.22 8.60
C ASP A 109 6.08 -3.56 7.69
N GLU A 110 4.87 -3.29 8.18
CA GLU A 110 3.83 -2.62 7.39
C GLU A 110 4.26 -1.19 7.02
N ILE A 111 4.88 -0.47 7.95
CA ILE A 111 5.47 0.85 7.68
C ILE A 111 6.63 0.74 6.69
N LEU A 112 7.58 -0.17 6.94
CA LEU A 112 8.70 -0.35 6.02
C LEU A 112 8.21 -0.78 4.62
N PHE A 113 7.18 -1.61 4.53
CA PHE A 113 6.55 -1.99 3.27
C PHE A 113 5.93 -0.78 2.56
N HIS A 114 5.22 0.09 3.28
CA HIS A 114 4.67 1.34 2.74
C HIS A 114 5.76 2.20 2.10
N GLU A 115 6.85 2.47 2.83
CA GLU A 115 7.94 3.28 2.30
C GLU A 115 8.64 2.62 1.11
N LEU A 116 8.71 1.29 1.07
CA LEU A 116 9.25 0.57 -0.08
C LEU A 116 8.35 0.66 -1.32
N VAL A 117 7.04 0.87 -1.16
CA VAL A 117 6.16 1.16 -2.31
C VAL A 117 6.54 2.50 -2.91
N HIS A 118 6.81 3.53 -2.10
CA HIS A 118 7.30 4.82 -2.58
C HIS A 118 8.63 4.72 -3.33
N VAL A 119 9.56 3.92 -2.81
CA VAL A 119 10.83 3.59 -3.49
C VAL A 119 10.58 2.91 -4.84
N PHE A 120 9.67 1.93 -4.89
CA PHE A 120 9.30 1.24 -6.12
C PHE A 120 8.74 2.18 -7.19
N ARG A 121 7.92 3.15 -6.79
CA ARG A 121 7.32 4.13 -7.68
C ARG A 121 8.39 5.05 -8.30
N ASN A 122 9.42 5.41 -7.52
CA ASN A 122 10.60 6.09 -8.04
C ASN A 122 11.48 5.18 -8.93
N ALA A 123 11.72 3.93 -8.53
CA ALA A 123 12.52 2.96 -9.29
C ALA A 123 11.96 2.69 -10.69
N THR A 124 10.64 2.82 -10.85
CA THR A 124 9.95 2.66 -12.13
C THR A 124 9.71 3.98 -12.87
N ARG A 125 10.15 5.12 -12.31
CA ARG A 125 9.88 6.48 -12.82
C ARG A 125 8.40 6.75 -13.06
N LYS A 126 7.56 6.20 -12.17
CA LYS A 126 6.11 6.36 -12.21
C LYS A 126 5.58 7.20 -11.07
N TRP A 127 6.45 7.65 -10.17
CA TRP A 127 6.11 8.60 -9.11
C TRP A 127 5.31 9.78 -9.66
N ASP A 128 4.14 9.99 -9.10
CA ASP A 128 3.18 11.01 -9.46
C ASP A 128 2.54 11.56 -8.17
N ALA A 129 3.30 12.40 -7.47
CA ALA A 129 2.76 13.23 -6.38
C ALA A 129 1.89 14.34 -6.98
N ALA A 130 0.77 13.96 -7.60
CA ALA A 130 -0.23 14.88 -8.11
C ALA A 130 -0.84 15.73 -6.98
N THR A 131 -1.75 16.62 -7.37
CA THR A 131 -2.50 17.47 -6.43
C THR A 131 -3.22 16.64 -5.35
N PRO A 132 -3.47 17.23 -4.17
CA PRO A 132 -4.18 16.56 -3.10
C PRO A 132 -5.50 15.94 -3.56
N LEU A 133 -5.76 14.71 -3.12
CA LEU A 133 -6.99 14.00 -3.40
C LEU A 133 -8.17 14.69 -2.72
N SER A 134 -9.29 14.81 -3.43
CA SER A 134 -10.47 15.51 -2.95
C SER A 134 -11.54 14.56 -2.39
N PHE A 135 -12.50 15.15 -1.65
CA PHE A 135 -13.71 14.50 -1.13
C PHE A 135 -13.42 13.20 -0.35
N ALA A 136 -14.04 12.09 -0.76
CA ALA A 136 -13.96 10.79 -0.09
C ALA A 136 -12.52 10.25 0.00
N MET A 137 -11.60 10.69 -0.87
CA MET A 137 -10.22 10.19 -0.92
C MET A 137 -9.22 11.09 -0.16
N ARG A 138 -9.66 12.18 0.46
CA ARG A 138 -8.78 13.14 1.14
C ARG A 138 -7.90 12.53 2.23
N HIS A 139 -8.34 11.43 2.83
CA HIS A 139 -7.63 10.74 3.90
C HIS A 139 -6.37 10.00 3.41
N TYR A 140 -6.18 9.88 2.10
CA TYR A 140 -4.94 9.42 1.49
C TYR A 140 -3.95 10.55 1.24
N ASN A 141 -4.30 11.83 1.35
CA ASN A 141 -3.47 12.97 0.94
C ASN A 141 -3.26 13.07 -0.59
N ASN A 142 -2.48 12.20 -1.22
CA ASN A 142 -2.17 12.26 -2.66
C ASN A 142 -2.18 10.87 -3.32
N ASN A 143 -1.88 10.81 -4.63
CA ASN A 143 -1.86 9.56 -5.41
C ASN A 143 -0.84 8.54 -4.89
N GLU A 144 0.37 8.97 -4.51
CA GLU A 144 1.42 8.06 -4.06
C GLU A 144 1.08 7.46 -2.70
N GLU A 145 0.55 8.26 -1.78
CA GLU A 145 0.06 7.78 -0.50
C GLU A 145 -1.16 6.85 -0.64
N PHE A 146 -2.06 7.13 -1.60
CA PHE A 146 -3.13 6.19 -1.93
C PHE A 146 -2.57 4.83 -2.39
N ILE A 147 -1.61 4.83 -3.32
CA ILE A 147 -0.99 3.61 -3.84
C ILE A 147 -0.26 2.85 -2.74
N ALA A 148 0.49 3.55 -1.89
CA ALA A 148 1.25 2.96 -0.81
C ALA A 148 0.33 2.37 0.28
N VAL A 149 -0.78 3.05 0.64
CA VAL A 149 -1.80 2.48 1.53
C VAL A 149 -2.50 1.29 0.90
N LEU A 150 -2.91 1.37 -0.38
CA LEU A 150 -3.53 0.26 -1.12
C LEU A 150 -2.64 -0.99 -1.09
N CYS A 151 -1.35 -0.84 -1.41
CA CYS A 151 -0.40 -1.93 -1.42
C CYS A 151 -0.11 -2.47 -0.02
N THR A 152 -0.03 -1.59 0.99
CA THR A 152 0.13 -2.01 2.39
C THR A 152 -1.07 -2.83 2.86
N ASN A 153 -2.30 -2.44 2.53
CA ASN A 153 -3.49 -3.20 2.87
C ASN A 153 -3.55 -4.56 2.15
N ILE A 154 -3.01 -4.66 0.93
CA ILE A 154 -2.79 -5.93 0.23
C ILE A 154 -1.75 -6.79 0.98
N TYR A 155 -0.65 -6.19 1.43
CA TYR A 155 0.38 -6.86 2.25
C TYR A 155 -0.18 -7.38 3.58
N VAL A 156 -0.99 -6.58 4.27
CA VAL A 156 -1.72 -6.99 5.47
C VAL A 156 -2.69 -8.12 5.16
N SER A 157 -3.37 -8.09 4.03
CA SER A 157 -4.31 -9.14 3.61
C SER A 157 -3.64 -10.43 3.12
N ASP A 158 -2.36 -10.38 2.77
CA ASP A 158 -1.57 -11.53 2.30
C ASP A 158 -1.61 -12.66 3.34
N ARG A 159 -2.10 -13.85 2.96
CA ARG A 159 -2.21 -15.02 3.87
C ARG A 159 -0.86 -15.53 4.37
N THR A 160 0.21 -15.23 3.64
CA THR A 160 1.58 -15.58 4.02
C THR A 160 2.19 -14.58 5.00
N ASN A 161 1.59 -13.40 5.15
CA ASN A 161 1.89 -12.51 6.27
C ASN A 161 1.27 -13.07 7.56
N ARG A 162 2.09 -13.23 8.60
CA ARG A 162 1.67 -13.79 9.90
C ARG A 162 1.52 -12.73 10.99
N ILE A 163 1.96 -11.51 10.75
CA ILE A 163 1.92 -10.40 11.71
C ILE A 163 1.16 -9.26 11.04
N LYS A 164 0.03 -8.88 11.62
CA LYS A 164 -0.93 -7.97 10.97
C LYS A 164 -1.53 -7.06 12.02
N SER A 165 -1.46 -5.77 11.79
CA SER A 165 -2.21 -4.81 12.60
C SER A 165 -3.64 -4.63 12.08
N GLY A 166 -3.92 -4.93 10.81
CA GLY A 166 -5.24 -4.78 10.19
C GLY A 166 -5.27 -3.70 9.11
N LEU A 167 -6.38 -3.61 8.37
CA LEU A 167 -6.50 -2.70 7.22
C LEU A 167 -6.69 -1.27 7.70
N ARG A 168 -5.88 -0.35 7.15
CA ARG A 168 -5.99 1.07 7.46
C ARG A 168 -6.84 1.79 6.43
N LYS A 169 -7.66 2.72 6.90
CA LYS A 169 -8.52 3.56 6.06
C LYS A 169 -7.71 4.44 5.12
N GLY A 170 -6.66 5.07 5.66
CA GLY A 170 -5.89 6.09 4.96
C GLY A 170 -4.47 6.25 5.46
N HIS A 171 -3.84 7.33 5.00
CA HIS A 171 -2.48 7.71 5.39
C HIS A 171 -2.44 8.56 6.67
N ILE A 172 -3.46 9.39 6.91
CA ILE A 172 -3.38 10.47 7.92
C ILE A 172 -3.34 9.98 9.36
N ASP A 173 -4.28 9.11 9.77
CA ASP A 173 -4.56 8.84 11.18
C ASP A 173 -4.40 7.37 11.57
N TYR A 174 -4.06 6.50 10.62
CA TYR A 174 -3.93 5.06 10.83
C TYR A 174 -5.20 4.39 11.39
N SER A 175 -6.35 5.04 11.23
CA SER A 175 -7.64 4.50 11.66
C SER A 175 -7.97 3.23 10.88
N ALA A 176 -8.72 2.33 11.52
CA ALA A 176 -9.24 1.15 10.84
C ALA A 176 -10.11 1.51 9.63
N MET A 177 -9.91 0.74 8.57
CA MET A 177 -10.78 0.76 7.39
C MET A 177 -12.21 0.37 7.79
N ASP A 178 -13.20 1.02 7.20
CA ASP A 178 -14.59 0.63 7.39
C ASP A 178 -14.80 -0.82 6.92
N PRO A 179 -15.54 -1.67 7.64
CA PRO A 179 -15.78 -3.05 7.23
C PRO A 179 -16.35 -3.18 5.81
N LEU A 180 -17.17 -2.24 5.35
CA LEU A 180 -17.71 -2.24 3.98
C LEU A 180 -16.62 -1.94 2.95
N ASP A 181 -15.75 -0.97 3.22
CA ASP A 181 -14.60 -0.62 2.36
C ASP A 181 -13.60 -1.79 2.26
N ALA A 182 -13.48 -2.57 3.34
CA ALA A 182 -12.61 -3.74 3.43
C ALA A 182 -13.13 -4.97 2.67
N THR A 183 -14.40 -4.96 2.23
CA THR A 183 -14.95 -6.05 1.44
C THR A 183 -14.44 -6.05 0.01
N ARG A 184 -14.65 -7.16 -0.69
CA ARG A 184 -14.42 -7.24 -2.13
C ARG A 184 -15.24 -6.17 -2.85
N PHE A 185 -14.59 -5.41 -3.72
CA PHE A 185 -15.15 -4.22 -4.38
C PHE A 185 -15.51 -3.02 -3.48
N GLY A 186 -15.34 -3.10 -2.16
CA GLY A 186 -15.69 -2.03 -1.21
C GLY A 186 -15.05 -0.68 -1.57
N LEU A 187 -13.75 -0.71 -1.93
CA LEU A 187 -13.04 0.48 -2.39
C LEU A 187 -13.70 1.15 -3.63
N PHE A 188 -14.22 0.36 -4.57
CA PHE A 188 -14.86 0.92 -5.76
C PHE A 188 -16.23 1.50 -5.44
N LEU A 189 -16.92 0.98 -4.42
CA LEU A 189 -18.20 1.51 -3.95
C LEU A 189 -18.03 2.85 -3.20
N SER A 190 -16.92 3.01 -2.48
CA SER A 190 -16.71 4.15 -1.58
C SER A 190 -16.35 5.45 -2.29
N SER A 191 -15.85 5.39 -3.53
CA SER A 191 -15.41 6.58 -4.26
C SER A 191 -15.36 6.39 -5.77
N ARG A 192 -15.89 7.38 -6.50
CA ARG A 192 -15.76 7.46 -7.96
C ARG A 192 -14.31 7.55 -8.42
N ASN A 193 -13.46 8.20 -7.62
CA ASN A 193 -12.06 8.40 -7.97
C ASN A 193 -11.23 7.12 -7.80
N ALA A 194 -11.69 6.15 -7.00
CA ALA A 194 -10.95 4.93 -6.74
C ALA A 194 -10.69 4.13 -8.03
N PHE A 195 -11.68 3.99 -8.91
CA PHE A 195 -11.51 3.30 -10.19
C PHE A 195 -10.40 3.93 -11.04
N ALA A 196 -10.43 5.25 -11.20
CA ALA A 196 -9.44 5.97 -12.00
C ALA A 196 -8.02 5.81 -11.43
N LEU A 197 -7.86 5.86 -10.11
CA LEU A 197 -6.57 5.70 -9.44
C LEU A 197 -6.03 4.27 -9.56
N VAL A 198 -6.86 3.25 -9.30
CA VAL A 198 -6.45 1.85 -9.44
C VAL A 198 -6.11 1.52 -10.89
N LYS A 199 -6.93 2.00 -11.86
CA LYS A 199 -6.66 1.85 -13.28
C LYS A 199 -5.32 2.47 -13.65
N LYS A 200 -5.07 3.73 -13.28
CA LYS A 200 -3.80 4.41 -13.56
C LYS A 200 -2.61 3.65 -12.96
N PHE A 201 -2.74 3.15 -11.73
CA PHE A 201 -1.66 2.37 -11.13
C PHE A 201 -1.37 1.07 -11.90
N CYS A 202 -2.42 0.37 -12.32
CA CYS A 202 -2.30 -0.83 -13.15
C CYS A 202 -1.69 -0.55 -14.53
N ASP A 203 -2.00 0.60 -15.13
CA ASP A 203 -1.42 1.04 -16.40
C ASP A 203 0.04 1.47 -16.25
N ASP A 204 0.40 2.12 -15.15
CA ASP A 204 1.77 2.56 -14.87
C ASP A 204 2.72 1.42 -14.52
N ASN A 205 2.23 0.40 -13.81
CA ASN A 205 3.04 -0.71 -13.32
C ASN A 205 2.44 -2.11 -13.59
N PRO A 206 2.11 -2.45 -14.85
CA PRO A 206 1.33 -3.63 -15.18
C PRO A 206 1.99 -4.94 -14.72
N ILE A 207 3.33 -5.03 -14.74
CA ILE A 207 4.05 -6.23 -14.28
C ILE A 207 3.82 -6.47 -12.78
N PHE A 208 3.93 -5.41 -11.97
CA PHE A 208 3.78 -5.50 -10.52
C PHE A 208 2.33 -5.77 -10.13
N THR A 209 1.40 -4.98 -10.66
CA THR A 209 -0.02 -5.07 -10.34
C THR A 209 -0.62 -6.38 -10.84
N LYS A 210 -0.23 -6.87 -12.02
CA LYS A 210 -0.67 -8.18 -12.52
C LYS A 210 -0.14 -9.32 -11.66
N ALA A 211 1.11 -9.26 -11.19
CA ALA A 211 1.65 -10.25 -10.27
C ALA A 211 0.88 -10.28 -8.93
N LEU A 212 0.52 -9.13 -8.37
CA LEU A 212 -0.35 -9.07 -7.19
C LEU A 212 -1.73 -9.68 -7.47
N SER A 213 -2.36 -9.34 -8.60
CA SER A 213 -3.65 -9.91 -9.01
C SER A 213 -3.61 -11.43 -9.13
N ASP A 214 -2.59 -11.97 -9.79
CA ASP A 214 -2.51 -13.39 -10.12
C ASP A 214 -2.10 -14.25 -8.92
N LYS A 215 -1.24 -13.72 -8.05
CA LYS A 215 -0.71 -14.47 -6.89
C LYS A 215 -1.52 -14.28 -5.61
N LEU A 216 -2.28 -13.19 -5.51
CA LEU A 216 -3.14 -12.90 -4.37
C LEU A 216 -4.60 -12.64 -4.77
N PRO A 217 -5.21 -13.49 -5.62
CA PRO A 217 -6.51 -13.21 -6.20
C PRO A 217 -7.67 -13.16 -5.21
N ASP A 218 -7.58 -13.95 -4.13
CA ASP A 218 -8.72 -14.26 -3.26
C ASP A 218 -8.43 -13.90 -1.80
N ILE A 219 -7.56 -12.92 -1.57
CA ILE A 219 -7.37 -12.34 -0.22
C ILE A 219 -8.49 -11.35 0.07
N VAL A 220 -8.67 -11.00 1.36
CA VAL A 220 -9.78 -10.17 1.83
C VAL A 220 -9.84 -8.82 1.09
N TYR A 221 -8.67 -8.19 0.90
CA TYR A 221 -8.57 -6.90 0.23
C TYR A 221 -7.53 -6.95 -0.89
N ASN A 222 -7.99 -6.96 -2.15
CA ASN A 222 -7.14 -6.77 -3.33
C ASN A 222 -7.90 -6.09 -4.49
N PRO A 223 -8.13 -4.77 -4.41
CA PRO A 223 -8.81 -4.03 -5.48
C PRO A 223 -8.12 -4.11 -6.85
N ILE A 224 -6.82 -4.42 -6.90
CA ILE A 224 -6.09 -4.65 -8.16
C ILE A 224 -6.57 -5.95 -8.83
N ALA A 225 -6.74 -7.03 -8.07
CA ALA A 225 -7.30 -8.28 -8.59
C ALA A 225 -8.73 -8.10 -9.10
N ASP A 226 -9.54 -7.36 -8.35
CA ASP A 226 -10.91 -7.03 -8.74
C ASP A 226 -10.95 -6.21 -10.03
N TYR A 227 -10.09 -5.20 -10.15
CA TYR A 227 -9.94 -4.40 -11.38
C TYR A 227 -9.57 -5.25 -12.59
N TYR A 228 -8.54 -6.11 -12.50
CA TYR A 228 -8.12 -6.94 -13.64
C TYR A 228 -9.18 -7.95 -14.06
N ARG A 229 -9.94 -8.50 -13.10
CA ARG A 229 -10.95 -9.54 -13.37
C ARG A 229 -12.28 -8.95 -13.85
N TYR A 230 -12.69 -7.79 -13.31
CA TYR A 230 -14.00 -7.20 -13.54
C TYR A 230 -13.94 -5.68 -13.76
N PRO A 231 -13.18 -5.17 -14.74
CA PRO A 231 -12.92 -3.73 -14.88
C PRO A 231 -14.20 -2.91 -15.09
N LYS A 232 -15.09 -3.36 -15.99
CA LYS A 232 -16.38 -2.67 -16.27
C LYS A 232 -17.30 -2.63 -15.05
N PHE A 233 -17.26 -3.69 -14.24
CA PHE A 233 -18.06 -3.77 -13.03
C PHE A 233 -17.51 -2.85 -11.94
N CYS A 234 -16.19 -2.81 -11.74
CA CYS A 234 -15.55 -1.86 -10.82
C CYS A 234 -15.83 -0.40 -11.22
N GLU A 235 -15.77 -0.09 -12.53
CA GLU A 235 -16.13 1.24 -13.05
C GLU A 235 -17.57 1.60 -12.73
N ALA A 236 -18.51 0.69 -12.98
CA ALA A 236 -19.91 0.89 -12.65
C ALA A 236 -20.09 1.13 -11.14
N LEU A 237 -19.49 0.30 -10.28
CA LEU A 237 -19.55 0.49 -8.83
C LEU A 237 -19.01 1.86 -8.40
N SER A 238 -17.95 2.36 -9.01
CA SER A 238 -17.44 3.71 -8.73
C SER A 238 -18.35 4.83 -9.20
N VAL A 239 -19.16 4.62 -10.24
CA VAL A 239 -20.17 5.59 -10.67
C VAL A 239 -21.42 5.54 -9.77
N PHE A 240 -21.87 4.33 -9.40
CA PHE A 240 -23.16 4.11 -8.72
C PHE A 240 -23.08 3.98 -7.20
N GLY A 241 -21.94 3.61 -6.60
CA GLY A 241 -21.76 3.56 -5.15
C GLY A 241 -21.89 4.94 -4.50
N ALA A 242 -21.64 6.01 -5.28
CA ALA A 242 -21.93 7.38 -4.89
C ALA A 242 -23.43 7.75 -4.99
N MET A 243 -24.26 6.93 -5.64
CA MET A 243 -25.69 7.15 -5.81
C MET A 243 -26.47 6.42 -4.72
N LYS A 244 -27.41 7.11 -4.06
CA LYS A 244 -28.36 6.50 -3.12
C LYS A 244 -29.51 5.73 -3.82
N ASP A 245 -29.46 5.55 -5.14
CA ASP A 245 -30.55 5.00 -5.94
C ASP A 245 -30.33 3.51 -6.25
N ARG A 246 -30.92 2.66 -5.41
CA ARG A 246 -30.92 1.18 -5.54
C ARG A 246 -31.40 0.71 -6.91
N MET A 247 -32.42 1.36 -7.48
CA MET A 247 -33.02 0.93 -8.74
C MET A 247 -32.10 1.24 -9.91
N ALA A 248 -31.47 2.41 -9.92
CA ALA A 248 -30.49 2.78 -10.94
C ALA A 248 -29.27 1.84 -10.92
N LEU A 249 -28.74 1.55 -9.71
CA LEU A 249 -27.64 0.59 -9.53
C LEU A 249 -28.02 -0.80 -10.04
N SER A 250 -29.16 -1.36 -9.61
CA SER A 250 -29.61 -2.70 -10.03
C SER A 250 -29.78 -2.81 -11.54
N LYS A 251 -30.42 -1.80 -12.18
CA LYS A 251 -30.61 -1.76 -13.63
C LYS A 251 -29.29 -1.72 -14.38
N SER A 252 -28.34 -0.91 -13.93
CA SER A 252 -27.03 -0.83 -14.58
C SER A 252 -26.25 -2.13 -14.46
N LEU A 253 -26.19 -2.72 -13.26
CA LEU A 253 -25.49 -4.00 -13.06
C LEU A 253 -26.08 -5.13 -13.90
N THR A 254 -27.41 -5.21 -13.97
CA THR A 254 -28.10 -6.19 -14.82
C THR A 254 -27.76 -5.97 -16.30
N SER A 255 -27.68 -4.71 -16.77
CA SER A 255 -27.32 -4.39 -18.15
C SER A 255 -25.87 -4.76 -18.52
N LEU A 256 -24.99 -4.89 -17.52
CA LEU A 256 -23.60 -5.34 -17.69
C LEU A 256 -23.47 -6.87 -17.70
N GLY A 257 -24.58 -7.60 -17.67
CA GLY A 257 -24.60 -9.07 -17.68
C GLY A 257 -24.31 -9.71 -16.32
N VAL A 258 -24.39 -8.94 -15.23
CA VAL A 258 -24.22 -9.47 -13.88
C VAL A 258 -25.47 -10.28 -13.49
N PRO A 259 -25.34 -11.52 -13.00
CA PRO A 259 -26.48 -12.33 -12.59
C PRO A 259 -27.35 -11.65 -11.52
N LYS A 260 -28.67 -11.65 -11.70
CA LYS A 260 -29.62 -10.96 -10.80
C LYS A 260 -29.43 -11.29 -9.31
N PRO A 261 -29.24 -12.55 -8.88
CA PRO A 261 -28.99 -12.85 -7.46
C PRO A 261 -27.76 -12.14 -6.89
N PHE A 262 -26.73 -11.94 -7.72
CA PHE A 262 -25.52 -11.22 -7.32
C PHE A 262 -25.76 -9.71 -7.30
N VAL A 263 -26.54 -9.18 -8.26
CA VAL A 263 -26.99 -7.78 -8.25
C VAL A 263 -27.77 -7.45 -6.99
N ASP A 264 -28.75 -8.29 -6.63
CA ASP A 264 -29.60 -8.08 -5.46
C ASP A 264 -28.76 -8.11 -4.16
N TRP A 265 -27.77 -9.01 -4.07
CA TRP A 265 -26.80 -9.03 -2.97
C TRP A 265 -26.01 -7.71 -2.88
N ILE A 266 -25.45 -7.22 -3.99
CA ILE A 266 -24.69 -5.95 -4.00
C ILE A 266 -25.57 -4.78 -3.53
N VAL A 267 -26.77 -4.64 -4.08
CA VAL A 267 -27.69 -3.54 -3.74
C VAL A 267 -28.06 -3.57 -2.26
N SER A 268 -28.18 -4.76 -1.67
CA SER A 268 -28.44 -4.93 -0.24
C SER A 268 -27.23 -4.67 0.66
N ALA A 269 -26.00 -4.89 0.15
CA ALA A 269 -24.77 -4.71 0.91
C ALA A 269 -24.27 -3.25 0.91
N VAL A 270 -24.65 -2.46 -0.10
CA VAL A 270 -24.16 -1.10 -0.32
C VAL A 270 -25.03 -0.02 0.35
N MET A 271 -26.26 -0.37 0.77
CA MET A 271 -27.24 0.57 1.34
C MET A 271 -27.94 0.03 2.56
#